data_AF-X1B1A8-F1
#
_entry.id   AF-X1B1A8-F1
#
_cell.length_a   1.000
_cell.length_b   1.000
_cell.length_c   1.000
_cell.angle_alpha   90.00
_cell.angle_beta   90.00
_cell.angle_gamma   90.00
#
_symmetry.space_group_name_H-M   'P 1'
#
loop_
_entity.id
_entity.type
_entity.pdbx_description
1 polymer ?
#
loop_
_entity_poly.entity_id
_entity_poly.type
_entity_poly.pdbx_seq_one_letter_code
_entity_poly.pdbx_strand_id
1 'polypeptide(L)'
;GNILNNNNFSGICLIDSNYNIISGNTAIYNKECGIILFQGIYNTISGNTANNNEYGIFLYNNSYNTISGNTLIGNDECIVEVNCQGNVIQDNDCTLTPSLNYLPIILIISTTIVGVSVFIVYKNRKKFRKPQQDLEFL
;
A
#
# COMPACT_ATOMS: atom_id res chain seq x y z
N GLY A 1 12.31 16.53 -10.61
CA GLY A 1 11.54 15.88 -9.53
C GLY A 1 12.31 15.97 -8.24
N ASN A 2 11.63 16.38 -7.16
CA ASN A 2 12.18 16.43 -5.82
C ASN A 2 11.79 15.18 -5.00
N ILE A 3 12.56 14.85 -3.96
CA ILE A 3 12.31 13.72 -3.05
C ILE A 3 12.06 14.27 -1.63
N LEU A 4 10.86 14.04 -1.09
CA LEU A 4 10.31 14.71 0.10
C LEU A 4 9.66 13.67 1.02
N ASN A 5 10.47 12.76 1.56
CA ASN A 5 9.98 11.56 2.24
C ASN A 5 10.19 11.64 3.75
N ASN A 6 9.36 10.92 4.52
CA ASN A 6 9.52 10.77 5.98
C ASN A 6 9.49 12.09 6.76
N ASN A 7 8.72 13.07 6.30
CA ASN A 7 8.53 14.31 7.05
C ASN A 7 7.49 14.11 8.16
N ASN A 8 7.67 14.85 9.26
CA ASN A 8 6.74 14.86 10.39
C ASN A 8 5.39 15.51 10.07
N PHE A 9 5.27 16.17 8.92
CA PHE A 9 4.06 16.82 8.42
C PHE A 9 3.81 16.37 6.98
N SER A 10 3.69 17.32 6.05
CA SER A 10 3.45 17.07 4.63
C SER A 10 4.73 17.19 3.79
N GLY A 11 4.79 16.50 2.66
CA GLY A 11 5.93 16.59 1.73
C GLY A 11 5.96 17.92 0.97
N ILE A 12 4.85 18.31 0.34
CA ILE A 12 4.70 19.60 -0.36
C ILE A 12 3.52 20.34 0.23
N CYS A 13 3.70 21.63 0.54
CA CYS A 13 2.64 22.50 1.04
C CYS A 13 2.59 23.79 0.21
N LEU A 14 1.42 24.10 -0.34
CA LEU A 14 1.11 25.40 -0.95
C LEU A 14 0.04 26.11 -0.12
N ILE A 15 0.27 27.38 0.19
CA ILE A 15 -0.64 28.23 0.96
C ILE A 15 -0.81 29.53 0.18
N ASP A 16 -2.06 29.96 -0.02
CA ASP A 16 -2.41 31.22 -0.70
C ASP A 16 -1.71 31.38 -2.06
N SER A 17 -1.59 30.26 -2.78
CA SER A 17 -0.73 30.14 -3.96
C SER A 17 -1.52 29.73 -5.20
N ASN A 18 -1.31 30.47 -6.29
CA ASN A 18 -2.06 30.32 -7.54
C ASN A 18 -1.12 30.06 -8.71
N TYR A 19 -1.63 29.40 -9.77
CA TYR A 19 -0.92 29.19 -11.04
C TYR A 19 0.42 28.44 -10.92
N ASN A 20 0.53 27.50 -9.99
CA ASN A 20 1.74 26.68 -9.82
C ASN A 20 1.64 25.35 -10.56
N ILE A 21 2.80 24.82 -10.95
CA ILE A 21 2.93 23.48 -11.53
C ILE A 21 3.73 22.61 -10.54
N ILE A 22 3.07 21.62 -9.95
CA ILE A 22 3.70 20.60 -9.12
C ILE A 22 3.76 19.31 -9.93
N SER A 23 4.94 18.97 -10.45
CA SER A 23 5.09 17.77 -11.28
C SER A 23 6.33 16.93 -11.02
N GLY A 24 6.18 15.62 -11.18
CA GLY A 24 7.28 14.66 -11.12
C GLY A 24 7.98 14.57 -9.77
N ASN A 25 7.29 14.85 -8.66
CA ASN A 25 7.87 14.76 -7.31
C ASN A 25 7.55 13.42 -6.64
N THR A 26 8.39 13.01 -5.70
CA THR A 26 8.18 11.84 -4.85
C THR A 26 8.04 12.32 -3.40
N ALA A 27 6.87 12.13 -2.80
CA ALA A 27 6.52 12.54 -1.44
C ALA A 27 5.85 11.37 -0.70
N ILE A 28 6.66 10.44 -0.21
CA ILE A 28 6.16 9.17 0.38
C ILE A 28 6.47 9.08 1.88
N TYR A 29 5.63 8.34 2.61
CA TYR A 29 5.80 8.09 4.05
C TYR A 29 5.85 9.37 4.91
N ASN A 30 5.18 10.43 4.46
CA ASN A 30 4.97 11.62 5.28
C ASN A 30 3.81 11.38 6.24
N LYS A 31 3.91 11.94 7.44
CA LYS A 31 2.96 11.65 8.52
C LYS A 31 1.53 12.10 8.20
N GLU A 32 1.38 13.20 7.46
CA GLU A 32 0.09 13.76 7.09
C GLU A 32 -0.14 13.60 5.58
N CYS A 33 0.21 14.60 4.77
CA CYS A 33 -0.08 14.58 3.33
C CYS A 33 1.18 14.37 2.49
N GLY A 34 1.05 13.67 1.37
CA GLY A 34 2.08 13.77 0.33
C GLY A 34 2.14 15.19 -0.22
N ILE A 35 1.00 15.72 -0.64
CA ILE A 35 0.84 17.09 -1.17
C ILE A 35 -0.39 17.74 -0.54
N ILE A 36 -0.25 18.97 -0.03
CA ILE A 36 -1.37 19.73 0.52
C ILE A 36 -1.46 21.14 -0.09
N LEU A 37 -2.68 21.57 -0.37
CA LEU A 37 -3.00 22.90 -0.88
C LEU A 37 -4.05 23.57 0.02
N PHE A 38 -3.76 24.81 0.40
CA PHE A 38 -4.67 25.69 1.13
C PHE A 38 -4.90 26.98 0.35
N GLN A 39 -6.17 27.32 0.11
CA GLN A 39 -6.58 28.62 -0.44
C GLN A 39 -5.88 29.00 -1.75
N GLY A 40 -5.89 28.09 -2.72
CA GLY A 40 -5.27 28.29 -4.04
C GLY A 40 -6.20 28.04 -5.21
N ILE A 41 -5.87 28.65 -6.34
CA ILE A 41 -6.59 28.46 -7.61
C ILE A 41 -5.65 28.25 -8.80
N TYR A 42 -6.14 27.52 -9.80
CA TYR A 42 -5.44 27.31 -11.08
C TYR A 42 -4.07 26.63 -10.97
N ASN A 43 -3.87 25.76 -9.98
CA ASN A 43 -2.66 24.95 -9.89
C ASN A 43 -2.80 23.64 -10.69
N THR A 44 -1.69 23.13 -11.21
CA THR A 44 -1.60 21.84 -11.90
C THR A 44 -0.72 20.89 -11.10
N ILE A 45 -1.30 19.78 -10.62
CA ILE A 45 -0.61 18.74 -9.86
C ILE A 45 -0.60 17.47 -10.70
N SER A 46 0.55 17.11 -11.28
CA SER A 46 0.62 16.00 -12.23
C SER A 46 1.86 15.13 -12.15
N GLY A 47 1.69 13.82 -12.38
CA GLY A 47 2.82 12.89 -12.45
C GLY A 47 3.61 12.77 -11.13
N ASN A 48 2.99 13.03 -9.98
CA ASN A 48 3.66 12.89 -8.69
C ASN A 48 3.41 11.50 -8.09
N THR A 49 4.37 11.01 -7.31
CA THR A 49 4.23 9.80 -6.49
C THR A 49 4.10 10.22 -5.03
N ALA A 50 2.90 10.12 -4.47
CA ALA A 50 2.58 10.49 -3.09
C ALA A 50 1.87 9.33 -2.38
N ASN A 51 2.63 8.27 -2.11
CA ASN A 51 2.18 7.00 -1.53
C ASN A 51 2.42 6.93 -0.01
N ASN A 52 1.61 6.12 0.67
CA ASN A 52 1.78 5.77 2.09
C ASN A 52 1.85 6.98 3.04
N ASN A 53 1.00 7.97 2.81
CA ASN A 53 0.73 9.09 3.72
C ASN A 53 -0.70 8.95 4.28
N GLU A 54 -1.12 9.77 5.24
CA GLU A 54 -2.54 9.82 5.64
C GLU A 54 -3.40 10.26 4.44
N TYR A 55 -3.00 11.34 3.76
CA TYR A 55 -3.63 11.80 2.52
C TYR A 55 -2.61 11.82 1.38
N GLY A 56 -2.96 11.24 0.22
CA GLY A 56 -2.14 11.40 -0.98
C GLY A 56 -2.05 12.87 -1.40
N ILE A 57 -3.22 13.46 -1.69
CA ILE A 57 -3.37 14.89 -1.98
C ILE A 57 -4.56 15.47 -1.20
N PHE A 58 -4.35 16.54 -0.45
CA PHE A 58 -5.40 17.22 0.30
C PHE A 58 -5.61 18.67 -0.18
N LEU A 59 -6.86 19.06 -0.43
CA LEU A 59 -7.24 20.40 -0.86
C LEU A 59 -8.28 21.00 0.09
N TYR A 60 -8.01 22.22 0.56
CA TYR A 60 -8.94 22.96 1.43
C TYR A 60 -9.17 24.39 0.93
N ASN A 61 -10.42 24.77 0.71
CA ASN A 61 -10.80 26.07 0.14
C ASN A 61 -10.09 26.38 -1.20
N ASN A 62 -9.91 25.38 -2.07
CA ASN A 62 -9.24 25.53 -3.36
C ASN A 62 -10.23 25.48 -4.53
N SER A 63 -9.92 26.08 -5.68
CA SER A 63 -10.80 26.02 -6.85
C SER A 63 -10.07 25.99 -8.19
N TYR A 64 -10.68 25.38 -9.20
CA TYR A 64 -10.17 25.40 -10.58
C TYR A 64 -8.75 24.84 -10.78
N ASN A 65 -8.38 23.82 -10.01
CA ASN A 65 -7.10 23.11 -10.13
C ASN A 65 -7.23 21.87 -11.01
N THR A 66 -6.13 21.42 -11.61
CA THR A 66 -6.05 20.16 -12.36
C THR A 66 -5.16 19.18 -11.62
N ILE A 67 -5.69 18.01 -11.25
CA ILE A 67 -4.98 16.95 -10.55
C ILE A 67 -5.03 15.70 -11.42
N SER A 68 -3.89 15.33 -12.03
CA SER A 68 -3.88 14.23 -13.00
C SER A 68 -2.63 13.38 -13.05
N GLY A 69 -2.77 12.09 -13.35
CA GLY A 69 -1.61 11.22 -13.56
C GLY A 69 -0.75 10.98 -12.32
N ASN A 70 -1.29 11.16 -11.11
CA ASN A 70 -0.53 10.95 -9.87
C ASN A 70 -0.67 9.50 -9.37
N THR A 71 0.39 8.95 -8.79
CA THR A 71 0.37 7.64 -8.10
C THR A 71 0.24 7.89 -6.60
N LEU A 72 -0.86 7.40 -6.00
CA LEU A 72 -1.33 7.73 -4.65
C LEU A 72 -1.71 6.45 -3.86
N ILE A 73 -0.87 5.43 -3.97
CA ILE A 73 -1.12 4.08 -3.46
C ILE A 73 -0.84 4.00 -1.96
N GLY A 74 -1.70 3.28 -1.24
CA GLY A 74 -1.49 2.96 0.17
C GLY A 74 -1.62 4.15 1.12
N ASN A 75 -2.22 5.25 0.68
CA ASN A 75 -2.65 6.32 1.59
C ASN A 75 -3.97 5.92 2.27
N ASP A 76 -4.25 6.47 3.47
CA ASP A 76 -5.54 6.25 4.13
C ASP A 76 -6.68 6.85 3.29
N GLU A 77 -6.44 8.04 2.73
CA GLU A 77 -7.31 8.70 1.77
C GLU A 77 -6.51 9.12 0.53
N CYS A 78 -7.06 8.89 -0.67
CA CYS A 78 -6.33 9.14 -1.91
C CYS A 78 -6.23 10.64 -2.24
N ILE A 79 -7.37 11.26 -2.54
CA ILE A 79 -7.50 12.69 -2.83
C ILE A 79 -8.72 13.19 -2.06
N VAL A 80 -8.55 14.24 -1.25
CA VAL A 80 -9.64 14.82 -0.46
C VAL A 80 -9.81 16.30 -0.80
N GLU A 81 -11.05 16.68 -1.03
CA GLU A 81 -11.47 18.05 -1.32
C GLU A 81 -12.44 18.55 -0.25
N VAL A 82 -12.09 19.65 0.41
CA VAL A 82 -12.95 20.30 1.42
C VAL A 82 -13.21 21.73 0.97
N ASN A 83 -14.49 22.09 0.84
CA ASN A 83 -14.94 23.41 0.38
C ASN A 83 -14.29 23.82 -0.96
N CYS A 84 -14.15 22.86 -1.88
CA CYS A 84 -13.53 23.09 -3.18
C CYS A 84 -14.57 23.10 -4.29
N GLN A 85 -14.23 23.74 -5.42
CA GLN A 85 -15.11 23.79 -6.59
C GLN A 85 -14.33 23.84 -7.91
N GLY A 86 -14.90 23.26 -8.97
CA GLY A 86 -14.38 23.38 -10.33
C GLY A 86 -13.01 22.73 -10.57
N ASN A 87 -12.56 21.85 -9.68
CA ASN A 87 -11.33 21.09 -9.88
C ASN A 87 -11.57 19.94 -10.88
N VAL A 88 -10.54 19.60 -11.65
CA VAL A 88 -10.53 18.47 -12.58
C VAL A 88 -9.61 17.40 -12.01
N ILE A 89 -10.17 16.25 -11.66
CA ILE A 89 -9.45 15.10 -11.09
C ILE A 89 -9.61 13.92 -12.04
N GLN A 90 -8.52 13.49 -12.67
CA GLN A 90 -8.54 12.41 -13.66
C GLN A 90 -7.25 11.61 -13.65
N ASP A 91 -7.28 10.35 -14.08
CA ASP A 91 -6.06 9.55 -14.31
C ASP A 91 -5.14 9.41 -13.08
N ASN A 92 -5.67 9.50 -11.86
CA ASN A 92 -4.89 9.28 -10.63
C ASN A 92 -5.04 7.83 -10.18
N ASP A 93 -3.92 7.17 -9.86
CA ASP A 93 -3.87 5.81 -9.34
C ASP A 93 -4.04 5.81 -7.82
N CYS A 94 -5.28 5.56 -7.40
CA CYS A 94 -5.69 5.43 -6.00
C CYS A 94 -5.80 3.96 -5.56
N THR A 95 -5.16 3.02 -6.24
CA THR A 95 -5.29 1.61 -5.88
C THR A 95 -4.89 1.40 -4.42
N LEU A 96 -5.86 1.05 -3.57
CA LEU A 96 -5.58 0.58 -2.23
C LEU A 96 -4.76 -0.69 -2.40
N THR A 97 -3.61 -0.79 -1.71
CA THR A 97 -2.92 -2.08 -1.64
C THR A 97 -3.93 -3.08 -1.09
N PRO A 98 -4.32 -4.14 -1.82
CA PRO A 98 -5.21 -5.14 -1.26
C PRO A 98 -4.54 -5.64 0.02
N SER A 99 -5.24 -5.54 1.15
CA SER A 99 -4.77 -6.14 2.38
C SER A 99 -4.44 -7.60 2.03
N LEU A 100 -3.15 -7.96 2.10
CA LEU A 100 -2.73 -9.32 1.79
C LEU A 100 -3.40 -10.21 2.84
N ASN A 101 -4.48 -10.87 2.45
CA ASN A 101 -5.12 -11.88 3.27
C ASN A 101 -4.19 -13.10 3.25
N TYR A 102 -3.25 -13.14 4.19
CA TYR A 102 -2.32 -14.25 4.36
C TYR A 102 -2.98 -15.48 5.01
N LEU A 103 -4.22 -15.40 5.51
CA LEU A 103 -4.93 -16.54 6.12
C LEU A 103 -4.92 -17.80 5.23
N PRO A 104 -5.27 -17.75 3.93
CA PRO A 104 -5.16 -18.92 3.06
C PRO A 104 -3.74 -19.48 2.96
N ILE A 105 -2.72 -18.62 2.86
CA ILE A 105 -1.31 -19.04 2.77
C ILE A 105 -0.86 -19.70 4.09
N ILE A 106 -1.22 -19.11 5.23
CA ILE A 106 -0.93 -19.65 6.58
C ILE A 106 -1.65 -21.00 6.81
N LEU A 107 -2.89 -21.15 6.34
CA LEU A 107 -3.62 -22.42 6.40
C LEU A 107 -2.95 -23.51 5.55
N ILE A 108 -2.47 -23.18 4.34
CA ILE A 108 -1.75 -24.12 3.48
C ILE A 108 -0.42 -24.55 4.14
N ILE A 109 0.34 -23.61 4.71
CA ILE A 109 1.62 -23.92 5.38
C ILE A 109 1.39 -24.78 6.62
N SER A 110 0.38 -24.45 7.45
CA SER A 110 0.09 -25.24 8.66
C SER A 110 -0.36 -26.67 8.33
N THR A 111 -1.25 -26.85 7.35
CA THR A 111 -1.73 -28.18 6.95
C THR A 111 -0.63 -29.05 6.34
N THR A 112 0.26 -28.46 5.54
CA THR A 112 1.42 -29.19 4.97
C THR A 112 2.40 -29.62 6.06
N ILE A 113 2.72 -28.75 7.04
CA ILE A 113 3.59 -29.09 8.17
C ILE A 113 3.00 -30.25 9.00
N VAL A 114 1.71 -30.19 9.33
CA VAL A 114 1.02 -31.27 10.05
C VAL A 114 1.04 -32.56 9.23
N GLY A 115 0.75 -32.49 7.94
CA GLY A 115 0.78 -33.65 7.03
C GLY A 115 2.15 -34.33 6.98
N VAL A 116 3.23 -33.55 6.84
CA VAL A 116 4.60 -34.08 6.88
C VAL A 116 4.92 -34.72 8.23
N SER A 117 4.54 -34.07 9.32
CA SER A 117 4.76 -34.60 10.68
C SER A 117 4.06 -35.94 10.89
N VAL A 118 2.79 -36.05 10.47
CA VAL A 118 2.01 -37.29 10.52
C VAL A 118 2.64 -38.37 9.64
N PHE A 119 3.08 -38.03 8.43
CA PHE A 119 3.73 -38.97 7.51
C PHE A 119 5.05 -39.51 8.08
N ILE A 120 5.87 -38.66 8.71
CA ILE A 120 7.11 -39.08 9.38
C ILE A 120 6.80 -40.06 10.52
N VAL A 121 5.82 -39.74 11.38
CA VAL A 121 5.39 -40.64 12.47
C VAL A 121 4.88 -41.97 11.90
N TYR A 122 4.08 -41.94 10.84
CA TYR A 122 3.57 -43.13 10.16
C TYR A 122 4.71 -44.01 9.62
N LYS A 123 5.69 -43.42 8.92
CA LYS A 123 6.86 -44.13 8.38
C LYS A 123 7.70 -44.76 9.49
N ASN A 124 7.91 -44.03 10.59
CA ASN A 124 8.64 -44.55 11.75
C ASN A 124 7.92 -45.72 12.41
N ARG A 125 6.59 -45.64 12.61
CA ARG A 125 5.79 -46.77 13.14
C ARG A 125 5.84 -48.01 12.25
N LYS A 126 5.83 -47.86 10.93
CA LYS A 126 5.94 -48.99 9.99
C LYS A 126 7.33 -49.64 10.03
N LYS A 127 8.40 -48.86 10.24
CA LYS A 127 9.78 -49.37 10.38
C LYS A 127 9.95 -50.27 11.60
N PHE A 128 9.30 -49.96 12.73
CA PHE A 128 9.33 -50.78 13.95
C PHE A 128 8.38 -51.99 13.91
N ARG A 129 7.45 -52.06 12.95
CA ARG A 129 6.50 -53.17 12.76
C ARG A 129 6.96 -54.21 11.72
N LYS A 130 8.24 -54.25 11.31
CA LYS A 130 8.74 -55.37 10.49
C LYS A 130 8.50 -56.69 11.27
N PRO A 131 7.89 -57.72 10.66
CA PRO A 131 7.44 -58.90 11.38
C PRO A 131 8.61 -59.77 11.86
N GLN A 132 8.56 -60.23 13.12
CA GLN A 132 9.29 -61.41 13.61
C GLN A 132 8.66 -62.68 12.99
N GLN A 133 8.91 -62.91 11.72
CA GLN A 133 8.75 -64.23 11.11
C GLN A 133 10.07 -64.52 10.43
N ASP A 134 10.85 -65.40 11.05
CA ASP A 134 11.87 -66.29 10.48
C ASP A 134 12.79 -66.74 11.63
N LEU A 135 12.26 -67.52 12.57
CA LEU A 135 13.05 -68.31 13.50
C LEU A 135 12.26 -69.54 13.98
N GLU A 136 11.69 -70.27 13.03
CA GLU A 136 11.45 -71.70 13.18
C GLU A 136 12.13 -72.36 11.98
N PHE A 137 13.36 -72.87 12.17
CA PHE A 137 13.94 -74.05 11.50
C PHE A 137 15.44 -74.11 11.84
N LEU A 138 15.75 -74.80 12.94
CA LEU A 138 16.80 -75.82 13.08
C LEU A 138 16.80 -76.36 14.51
#